data_AF-A0AA50WHM3-F1
#
_entry.id   AF-A0AA50WHM3-F1
#
_cell.length_a   1.000
_cell.length_b   1.000
_cell.length_c   1.000
_cell.angle_alpha   90.00
_cell.angle_beta   90.00
_cell.angle_gamma   90.00
#
_symmetry.space_group_name_H-M   'P 1'
#
loop_
_entity.id
_entity.type
_entity.pdbx_description
1 polymer ?
#
loop_
_entity_poly.entity_id
_entity_poly.type
_entity_poly.pdbx_seq_one_letter_code
_entity_poly.pdbx_strand_id
1 'polypeptide(L)' 'EIMSKEEAKGYIGLKVGVRQRGCNGLSYTLDYASAKGKLDEEVKQDGVTIIIDKKAQLT' A
#
# COMPACT_ATOMS: atom_id res chain seq x y z
N GLU A 1 14.57 8.91 4.84
CA GLU A 1 14.02 7.53 4.87
C GLU A 1 12.50 7.62 4.78
N ILE A 2 11.85 6.83 3.93
CA ILE A 2 10.40 6.96 3.61
C ILE A 2 9.50 6.59 4.80
N MET A 3 10.03 5.85 5.77
CA MET A 3 9.41 5.59 7.08
C MET A 3 10.44 5.86 8.16
N SER A 4 10.06 6.60 9.20
CA SER A 4 10.82 6.61 10.44
C SER A 4 10.54 5.31 11.22
N LYS A 5 11.57 4.74 11.87
CA LYS A 5 11.44 3.49 12.64
C LYS A 5 10.40 3.57 13.77
N GLU A 6 10.09 4.78 14.23
CA GLU A 6 9.15 5.03 15.32
C GLU A 6 7.69 4.97 14.84
N GLU A 7 7.42 5.44 13.61
CA GLU A 7 6.10 5.38 12.98
C GLU A 7 5.76 3.98 12.43
N ALA A 8 6.77 3.16 12.12
CA ALA A 8 6.59 1.79 11.65
C ALA A 8 6.11 0.81 12.75
N LYS A 9 6.04 1.25 14.01
CA LYS A 9 5.70 0.38 15.16
C LYS A 9 4.24 -0.07 15.07
N GLY A 10 4.01 -1.31 14.63
CA GLY A 10 2.69 -1.90 14.45
C GLY A 10 2.21 -2.00 12.99
N TYR A 11 3.02 -1.52 12.05
CA TYR A 11 2.76 -1.66 10.61
C TYR A 11 3.77 -2.60 9.97
N ILE A 12 3.31 -3.39 9.01
CA ILE A 12 4.13 -4.34 8.24
C ILE A 12 4.67 -3.73 6.95
N GLY A 13 4.18 -2.55 6.54
CA GLY A 13 4.58 -1.85 5.33
C GLY A 13 3.65 -0.70 4.93
N LEU A 14 3.88 -0.16 3.73
CA LEU A 14 2.97 0.79 3.08
C LEU A 14 2.02 0.04 2.14
N LYS A 15 0.76 0.45 2.08
CA LYS A 15 -0.22 -0.07 1.14
C LYS A 15 -0.55 0.97 0.07
N VAL A 16 -0.40 0.54 -1.18
CA VAL A 16 -0.80 1.28 -2.39
C VAL A 16 -2.19 0.80 -2.80
N GLY A 17 -3.13 1.73 -2.87
CA GLY A 17 -4.50 1.47 -3.31
C GLY A 17 -4.94 2.44 -4.38
N VAL A 18 -6.16 2.23 -4.88
CA VAL A 18 -6.88 3.19 -5.73
C VAL A 18 -8.24 3.48 -5.12
N ARG A 19 -8.64 4.75 -5.15
CA ARG A 19 -9.98 5.20 -4.78
C ARG A 19 -10.63 5.94 -5.94
N GLN A 20 -11.94 5.81 -6.06
CA GLN A 20 -12.70 6.53 -7.07
C GLN A 20 -12.77 8.02 -6.74
N ARG A 21 -12.53 8.85 -7.74
CA ARG A 21 -12.60 10.30 -7.67
C ARG A 21 -13.41 10.84 -8.84
N GLY A 22 -14.60 11.39 -8.55
CA GLY A 22 -15.52 11.86 -9.59
C GLY A 22 -16.12 10.73 -10.43
N CYS A 23 -16.72 11.07 -11.58
CA CYS A 23 -17.45 10.10 -12.40
C CYS A 23 -16.56 9.00 -13.00
N ASN A 24 -15.33 9.33 -13.42
CA ASN A 24 -14.44 8.39 -14.13
C ASN A 24 -12.98 8.41 -13.63
N GLY A 25 -12.68 9.16 -12.56
CA GLY A 25 -11.31 9.28 -12.08
C GLY A 25 -10.94 8.21 -11.06
N LEU A 26 -9.69 7.80 -11.09
CA LEU A 26 -9.04 7.06 -10.01
C LEU A 26 -7.95 7.93 -9.40
N SER A 27 -7.72 7.78 -8.09
CA SER A 27 -6.62 8.41 -7.38
C SER A 27 -5.91 7.37 -6.54
N TYR A 28 -4.58 7.40 -6.55
CA TYR A 28 -3.79 6.50 -5.72
C TYR A 28 -3.89 6.90 -4.25
N THR A 29 -3.86 5.90 -3.38
CA THR A 29 -3.75 6.08 -1.93
C THR A 29 -2.49 5.40 -1.43
N LEU A 30 -1.85 6.04 -0.44
CA LEU A 30 -0.70 5.51 0.27
C LEU A 30 -1.08 5.47 1.75
N ASP A 31 -1.28 4.27 2.28
CA ASP A 31 -1.72 4.05 3.66
C ASP A 31 -0.68 3.19 4.40
N TYR A 32 -0.59 3.30 5.72
CA TYR A 32 0.16 2.33 6.51
C TYR A 32 -0.66 1.05 6.69
N ALA A 33 -0.03 -0.11 6.50
CA ALA A 33 -0.70 -1.40 6.60
C ALA A 33 -0.17 -2.21 7.76
N SER A 34 -1.07 -2.69 8.62
CA SER A 34 -0.76 -3.59 9.74
C SER A 34 -0.90 -5.08 9.37
N ALA A 35 -1.58 -5.37 8.26
CA ALA A 35 -1.77 -6.72 7.73
C ALA A 35 -1.94 -6.69 6.21
N LYS A 36 -1.67 -7.82 5.55
CA LYS A 36 -1.91 -8.00 4.11
C LYS A 36 -3.23 -8.74 3.87
N GLY A 37 -3.98 -8.32 2.85
CA GLY A 37 -5.16 -9.03 2.38
C GLY A 37 -4.79 -10.28 1.57
N LYS A 38 -5.73 -11.23 1.46
CA LYS A 38 -5.52 -12.50 0.73
C LYS A 38 -5.15 -12.31 -0.75
N LEU A 39 -5.64 -11.23 -1.37
CA LEU A 39 -5.44 -10.92 -2.79
C LEU A 39 -4.45 -9.76 -3.01
N ASP A 40 -3.90 -9.21 -1.92
CA ASP A 40 -2.90 -8.15 -2.02
C ASP A 40 -1.57 -8.76 -2.46
N GLU A 41 -0.83 -8.02 -3.28
CA GLU A 41 0.52 -8.37 -3.68
C GLU A 41 1.53 -7.72 -2.72
N GLU A 42 2.60 -8.43 -2.38
CA GLU A 42 3.61 -7.98 -1.41
C GLU A 42 4.95 -7.85 -2.13
N VAL A 43 5.49 -6.64 -2.17
CA VAL A 43 6.78 -6.30 -2.79
C VAL A 43 7.75 -5.89 -1.69
N LYS A 44 8.91 -6.54 -1.61
CA LYS A 44 9.98 -6.19 -0.67
C LYS A 44 11.17 -5.65 -1.45
N GLN A 45 11.53 -4.40 -1.17
CA GLN A 45 12.65 -3.75 -1.85
C GLN A 45 13.33 -2.78 -0.91
N ASP A 46 14.66 -2.78 -0.90
CA ASP A 46 15.49 -1.83 -0.13
C ASP A 46 15.13 -1.74 1.37
N GLY A 47 14.71 -2.87 1.96
CA GLY A 47 14.31 -2.96 3.36
C GLY A 47 12.89 -2.44 3.66
N VAL A 48 12.13 -2.05 2.63
CA VAL A 48 10.74 -1.60 2.72
C VAL A 48 9.79 -2.66 2.19
N THR A 49 8.67 -2.85 2.88
CA THR A 49 7.55 -3.67 2.40
C THR A 49 6.48 -2.76 1.81
N ILE A 50 6.12 -3.01 0.55
CA ILE A 50 4.98 -2.39 -0.14
C ILE A 50 3.91 -3.47 -0.36
N ILE A 51 2.66 -3.13 -0.05
CA ILE A 51 1.49 -3.96 -0.25
C ILE A 51 0.64 -3.30 -1.33
N ILE A 52 0.34 -4.01 -2.41
CA ILE A 52 -0.45 -3.46 -3.52
C ILE A 52 -1.85 -4.07 -3.44
N ASP A 53 -2.86 -3.21 -3.27
CA ASP A 53 -4.26 -3.63 -3.29
C ASP A 53 -4.58 -4.30 -4.63
N LYS A 54 -5.36 -5.39 -4.61
CA LYS A 54 -5.77 -6.09 -5.83
C LYS A 54 -6.39 -5.16 -6.87
N LYS A 55 -7.13 -4.13 -6.45
CA LYS A 55 -7.76 -3.15 -7.34
C LYS A 55 -6.77 -2.19 -8.00
N ALA A 56 -5.58 -2.04 -7.44
CA ALA A 56 -4.52 -1.19 -7.96
C ALA A 56 -3.57 -1.93 -8.92
N GLN A 57 -3.75 -3.24 -9.11
CA GLN A 57 -2.97 -4.04 -10.05
C GLN A 57 -3.48 -3.81 -11.49
N LEU A 58 -2.56 -3.49 -12.40
CA LEU A 58 -2.81 -3.54 -13.83
C LEU A 58 -2.89 -5.02 -14.22
N THR A 59 -4.09 -5.51 -14.54
CA THR A 59 -4.28 -6.86 -15.08
C THR A 59 -4.29 -6.80 -16.60
#